data_AF-A0A7L1MVA2-F1
#
_entry.id   AF-A0A7L1MVA2-F1
#
_cell.length_a   1.000
_cell.length_b   1.000
_cell.length_c   1.000
_cell.angle_alpha   90.00
_cell.angle_beta   90.00
_cell.angle_gamma   90.00
#
_symmetry.space_group_name_H-M   'P 1'
#
loop_
_entity.id
_entity.type
_entity.pdbx_description
1 polymer ?
#
loop_
_entity_poly.entity_id
_entity_poly.type
_entity_poly.pdbx_seq_one_letter_code
_entity_poly.pdbx_strand_id
1 'polypeptide(L)'
;LSVSDYAAAQLRQYQRLTRQIKPDLEHYERLKEQCGDALYPTANSLLHGSHVPSKEGVDRMVADLEKQIEKREKYSRRRPYNDDADIDYINERNAKFNQKAERFYGKYTAEIKQNLERGTAV
;
A
#
# COMPACT_ATOMS: atom_id res chain seq x y z
N LEU A 1 -11.81 -5.66 5.06
CA LEU A 1 -11.76 -6.88 4.22
C LEU A 1 -10.30 -7.23 3.96
N SER A 2 -9.95 -8.52 3.97
CA SER A 2 -8.60 -8.96 3.64
C SER A 2 -8.28 -8.66 2.16
N VAL A 3 -7.00 -8.66 1.80
CA VAL A 3 -6.61 -8.46 0.41
C VAL A 3 -6.96 -9.71 -0.39
N SER A 4 -7.96 -9.59 -1.26
CA SER A 4 -8.35 -10.62 -2.22
C SER A 4 -7.58 -10.49 -3.54
N ASP A 5 -7.45 -9.27 -4.05
CA ASP A 5 -6.83 -8.98 -5.35
C ASP A 5 -6.12 -7.61 -5.35
N TYR A 6 -5.07 -7.49 -6.17
CA TYR A 6 -4.29 -6.29 -6.37
C TYR A 6 -5.13 -5.18 -7.02
N ALA A 7 -6.01 -5.49 -7.98
CA ALA A 7 -6.86 -4.46 -8.59
C ALA A 7 -7.83 -3.86 -7.56
N ALA A 8 -8.42 -4.71 -6.71
CA ALA A 8 -9.27 -4.25 -5.62
C ALA A 8 -8.51 -3.40 -4.58
N ALA A 9 -7.25 -3.75 -4.27
CA ALA A 9 -6.40 -2.94 -3.40
C ALA A 9 -6.07 -1.57 -4.02
N GLN A 10 -5.73 -1.56 -5.32
CA GLN A 10 -5.46 -0.33 -6.07
C GLN A 10 -6.70 0.56 -6.16
N LEU A 11 -7.89 0.00 -6.42
CA LEU A 11 -9.13 0.75 -6.48
C LEU A 11 -9.44 1.43 -5.13
N ARG A 12 -9.23 0.72 -4.01
CA ARG A 12 -9.39 1.32 -2.67
C ARG A 12 -8.39 2.46 -2.43
N GLN A 13 -7.15 2.30 -2.86
CA GLN A 13 -6.16 3.39 -2.80
C GLN A 13 -6.60 4.58 -3.65
N TYR A 14 -7.00 4.35 -4.90
CA TYR A 14 -7.43 5.38 -5.84
C TYR A 14 -8.62 6.18 -5.29
N GLN A 15 -9.68 5.50 -4.85
CA GLN A 15 -10.85 6.15 -4.24
C GLN A 15 -10.49 7.02 -3.02
N ARG A 16 -9.51 6.59 -2.22
CA ARG A 16 -9.03 7.39 -1.10
C ARG A 16 -8.28 8.63 -1.58
N LEU A 17 -7.38 8.48 -2.56
CA LEU A 17 -6.58 9.59 -3.08
C LEU A 17 -7.45 10.63 -3.78
N THR A 18 -8.38 10.21 -4.63
CA THR A 18 -9.28 11.12 -5.34
C THR A 18 -10.19 11.92 -4.41
N ARG A 19 -10.61 11.35 -3.27
CA ARG A 19 -11.35 12.08 -2.23
C ARG A 19 -10.50 13.11 -1.48
N GLN A 20 -9.18 12.94 -1.45
CA GLN A 20 -8.26 13.82 -0.73
C GLN A 20 -7.76 14.98 -1.57
N ILE A 21 -7.74 14.83 -2.90
CA ILE A 21 -7.33 15.86 -3.84
C ILE A 21 -8.35 17.00 -3.84
N LYS A 22 -7.85 18.23 -3.70
CA LYS A 22 -8.63 19.46 -3.86
C LYS A 22 -8.23 20.12 -5.17
N PRO A 23 -9.14 20.22 -6.17
CA PRO A 23 -8.82 20.87 -7.43
C PRO A 23 -8.72 22.39 -7.25
N ASP A 24 -7.83 22.99 -8.03
CA ASP A 24 -7.71 24.45 -8.15
C ASP A 24 -8.67 24.93 -9.24
N LEU A 25 -9.80 25.50 -8.82
CA LEU A 25 -10.86 25.93 -9.72
C LEU A 25 -10.48 27.19 -10.50
N GLU A 26 -9.71 28.10 -9.91
CA GLU A 26 -9.28 29.33 -10.60
C GLU A 26 -8.33 29.01 -11.74
N HIS A 27 -7.36 28.12 -11.49
CA HIS A 27 -6.45 27.67 -12.54
C HIS A 27 -7.21 26.95 -13.67
N TYR A 28 -8.20 26.12 -13.30
CA TYR A 28 -9.04 25.42 -14.26
C TYR A 28 -9.85 26.38 -15.15
N GLU A 29 -10.45 27.42 -14.56
CA GLU A 29 -11.24 28.42 -15.31
C GLU A 29 -10.37 29.21 -16.30
N ARG A 30 -9.18 29.65 -15.88
CA ARG A 30 -8.22 30.31 -16.79
C ARG A 30 -7.82 29.41 -17.96
N LEU A 31 -7.55 28.13 -17.69
CA LEU A 31 -7.21 27.16 -18.73
C LEU A 31 -8.39 26.94 -19.69
N LYS A 32 -9.62 26.94 -19.17
CA LYS A 32 -10.85 26.82 -19.96
C LYS A 32 -11.06 27.98 -20.91
N GLU A 33 -10.81 29.20 -20.47
CA GLU A 33 -10.87 30.38 -21.35
C GLU A 33 -9.80 30.34 -22.44
N GLN A 34 -8.58 29.89 -22.11
CA GLN A 34 -7.47 29.81 -23.06
C GLN A 34 -7.64 28.72 -24.12
N CYS A 35 -8.09 27.52 -23.70
CA CYS A 35 -8.21 26.37 -24.59
C CYS A 35 -9.57 26.25 -25.27
N GLY A 36 -10.62 26.89 -24.74
CA GLY A 36 -11.98 26.80 -25.29
C GLY A 36 -12.45 25.36 -25.45
N ASP A 37 -13.00 25.03 -26.62
CA ASP A 37 -13.49 23.68 -26.94
C ASP A 37 -12.39 22.61 -26.93
N ALA A 38 -11.13 22.99 -27.15
CA ALA A 38 -10.00 22.08 -27.12
C ALA A 38 -9.73 21.52 -25.71
N LEU A 39 -10.31 22.13 -24.65
CA LEU A 39 -10.24 21.60 -23.29
C LEU A 39 -10.99 20.29 -23.10
N TYR A 40 -11.95 19.96 -23.98
CA TYR A 40 -12.74 18.73 -23.94
C TYR A 40 -12.34 17.78 -25.07
N PRO A 41 -11.13 17.17 -25.02
CA PRO A 41 -10.61 16.37 -26.11
C PRO A 41 -11.34 15.04 -26.25
N THR A 42 -11.47 14.59 -27.49
CA THR A 42 -11.72 13.18 -27.84
C THR A 42 -10.41 12.41 -27.94
N ALA A 43 -10.46 11.08 -28.02
CA ALA A 43 -9.27 10.22 -28.14
C ALA A 43 -8.34 10.57 -29.32
N ASN A 44 -8.84 11.26 -30.36
CA ASN A 44 -8.09 11.66 -31.56
C ASN A 44 -7.63 13.13 -31.54
N SER A 45 -7.71 13.82 -30.40
CA SER A 45 -7.38 15.24 -30.31
C SER A 45 -5.87 15.48 -30.24
N LEU A 46 -5.39 16.56 -30.87
CA LEU A 46 -3.95 16.85 -31.01
C LEU A 46 -3.33 17.55 -29.78
N LEU A 47 -4.09 17.73 -28.69
CA LEU A 47 -3.64 18.47 -27.49
C LEU A 47 -2.59 17.69 -26.66
N HIS A 48 -2.50 16.38 -26.87
CA HIS A 48 -1.59 15.52 -26.13
C HIS A 48 -0.13 15.71 -26.59
N GLY A 49 0.79 15.91 -25.65
CA GLY A 49 2.23 16.05 -25.91
C GLY A 49 2.78 17.47 -25.94
N SER A 50 1.93 18.50 -25.96
CA SER A 50 2.35 19.92 -25.92
C SER A 50 2.32 20.55 -24.53
N HIS A 51 1.72 19.89 -23.54
CA HIS A 51 1.56 20.41 -22.19
C HIS A 51 2.88 20.41 -21.41
N VAL A 52 3.31 21.60 -20.99
CA VAL A 52 4.44 21.78 -20.06
C VAL A 52 3.87 22.24 -18.71
N PRO A 53 3.92 21.41 -17.66
CA PRO A 53 3.38 21.78 -16.36
C PRO A 53 4.22 22.90 -15.71
N SER A 54 3.57 23.72 -14.87
CA SER A 54 4.28 24.65 -14.01
C SER A 54 5.09 23.88 -12.95
N LYS A 55 6.18 24.51 -12.46
CA LYS A 55 7.01 23.94 -11.39
C LYS A 55 6.19 23.61 -10.15
N GLU A 56 5.29 24.50 -9.74
CA GLU A 56 4.39 24.29 -8.60
C GLU A 56 3.46 23.08 -8.78
N GLY A 57 3.00 22.82 -10.01
CA GLY A 57 2.22 21.64 -10.34
C GLY A 57 3.03 20.35 -10.14
N VAL A 58 4.28 20.35 -10.59
CA VAL A 58 5.21 19.23 -10.40
C VAL A 58 5.52 19.01 -8.91
N ASP A 59 5.83 20.08 -8.16
CA ASP A 59 6.15 19.99 -6.74
C ASP A 59 4.98 19.42 -5.92
N ARG A 60 3.73 19.82 -6.23
CA ARG A 60 2.53 19.25 -5.60
C ARG A 60 2.37 17.75 -5.89
N MET A 61 2.64 17.33 -7.13
CA MET A 61 2.59 15.91 -7.52
C MET A 61 3.65 15.10 -6.76
N VAL A 62 4.89 15.60 -6.69
CA VAL A 62 6.00 14.94 -5.97
C VAL A 62 5.65 14.77 -4.50
N ALA A 63 5.18 15.83 -3.84
CA ALA A 63 4.79 15.76 -2.43
C ALA A 63 3.65 14.77 -2.16
N ASP A 64 2.71 14.58 -3.09
CA ASP A 64 1.68 13.55 -2.96
C ASP A 64 2.25 12.13 -3.15
N LEU A 65 3.14 11.94 -4.13
CA LEU A 65 3.82 10.65 -4.35
C LEU A 65 4.64 10.22 -3.13
N GLU A 66 5.37 11.13 -2.49
CA GLU A 66 6.13 10.85 -1.27
C GLU A 66 5.22 10.37 -0.14
N LYS A 67 4.07 11.04 0.08
CA LYS A 67 3.05 10.60 1.06
C LYS A 67 2.47 9.23 0.73
N GLN A 68 2.28 8.94 -0.57
CA GLN A 68 1.81 7.62 -1.01
C GLN A 68 2.85 6.53 -0.72
N ILE A 69 4.13 6.80 -0.98
CA ILE A 69 5.25 5.89 -0.71
C ILE A 69 5.35 5.62 0.80
N GLU A 70 5.38 6.67 1.63
CA GLU A 70 5.46 6.54 3.10
C GLU A 70 4.30 5.69 3.65
N LYS A 71 3.09 5.88 3.12
CA LYS A 71 1.93 5.08 3.50
C LYS A 71 2.03 3.63 3.05
N ARG A 72 2.62 3.36 1.88
CA ARG A 72 2.85 2.02 1.36
C ARG A 72 3.90 1.26 2.17
N GLU A 73 4.98 1.92 2.60
CA GLU A 73 6.02 1.32 3.44
C GLU A 73 5.45 0.81 4.77
N LYS A 74 4.49 1.53 5.35
CA LYS A 74 3.80 1.17 6.61
C LYS A 74 2.74 0.08 6.45
N TYR A 75 2.57 -0.51 5.26
CA TYR A 75 1.55 -1.52 5.00
C TYR A 75 1.75 -2.79 5.84
N SER A 76 3.00 -3.29 5.90
CA SER A 76 3.37 -4.41 6.78
C SER A 76 3.93 -3.87 8.09
N ARG A 77 3.08 -3.80 9.13
CA ARG A 77 3.50 -3.29 10.44
C ARG A 77 4.38 -4.31 11.16
N ARG A 78 5.52 -3.85 11.68
CA ARG A 78 6.39 -4.65 12.54
C ARG A 78 5.63 -5.01 13.83
N ARG A 79 5.61 -6.30 14.18
CA ARG A 79 5.10 -6.76 15.47
C ARG A 79 6.17 -6.57 16.54
N PRO A 80 5.81 -6.17 17.78
CA PRO A 80 6.78 -6.05 18.86
C PRO A 80 7.46 -7.39 19.08
N TYR A 81 8.76 -7.34 19.38
CA TYR A 81 9.52 -8.52 19.79
C TYR A 81 9.30 -8.73 21.29
N ASN A 82 9.07 -9.97 21.69
CA ASN A 82 8.99 -10.38 23.09
C ASN A 82 10.25 -11.18 23.40
N ASP A 83 11.12 -10.66 24.25
CA ASP A 83 12.36 -11.28 24.70
C ASP A 83 12.14 -12.41 25.71
N ASP A 84 10.99 -12.41 26.39
CA ASP A 84 10.56 -13.50 27.29
C ASP A 84 10.00 -14.73 26.55
N ALA A 85 9.89 -14.68 25.21
CA ALA A 85 9.36 -15.80 24.44
C ALA A 85 10.43 -16.88 24.21
N ASP A 86 10.03 -18.16 24.33
CA ASP A 86 10.91 -19.28 24.00
C ASP A 86 11.41 -19.18 22.55
N ILE A 87 12.73 -19.18 22.38
CA ILE A 87 13.38 -18.99 21.09
C ILE A 87 13.57 -20.35 20.42
N ASP A 88 12.79 -20.61 19.37
CA ASP A 88 12.83 -21.83 18.56
C ASP A 88 13.73 -21.72 17.31
N TYR A 89 14.54 -20.66 17.21
CA TYR A 89 15.32 -20.33 16.01
C TYR A 89 16.76 -19.93 16.31
N ILE A 90 17.66 -20.18 15.36
CA ILE A 90 19.09 -19.83 15.46
C ILE A 90 19.40 -18.48 14.79
N ASN A 91 18.59 -18.06 13.81
CA ASN A 91 18.79 -16.80 13.07
C ASN A 91 17.45 -16.13 12.69
N GLU A 92 17.49 -14.85 12.27
CA GLU A 92 16.29 -14.07 11.95
C GLU A 92 15.49 -14.61 10.76
N ARG A 93 16.17 -15.22 9.77
CA ARG A 93 15.49 -15.84 8.62
C ARG A 93 14.71 -17.08 9.05
N ASN A 94 15.28 -17.87 9.95
CA ASN A 94 14.67 -19.03 10.58
C ASN A 94 13.47 -18.58 11.44
N ALA A 95 13.60 -17.53 12.25
CA ALA A 95 12.48 -16.96 13.02
C ALA A 95 11.27 -16.62 12.13
N LYS A 96 11.51 -15.96 10.98
CA LYS A 96 10.44 -15.64 10.00
C LYS A 96 9.84 -16.89 9.36
N PHE A 97 10.64 -17.94 9.16
CA PHE A 97 10.18 -19.22 8.65
C PHE A 97 9.33 -19.97 9.69
N ASN A 98 9.78 -20.06 10.94
CA ASN A 98 9.00 -20.66 12.04
C ASN A 98 7.67 -19.92 12.25
N GLN A 99 7.67 -18.58 12.23
CA GLN A 99 6.43 -17.79 12.24
C GLN A 99 5.52 -18.09 11.04
N LYS A 100 6.10 -18.38 9.86
CA LYS A 100 5.32 -18.83 8.70
C LYS A 100 4.74 -20.21 8.96
N ALA A 101 5.53 -21.17 9.43
CA ALA A 101 5.07 -22.51 9.76
C ALA A 101 3.94 -22.48 10.80
N GLU A 102 4.09 -21.71 11.89
CA GLU A 102 3.07 -21.54 12.92
C GLU A 102 1.75 -21.00 12.35
N ARG A 103 1.79 -20.03 11.42
CA ARG A 103 0.57 -19.48 10.79
C ARG A 103 -0.22 -20.51 9.97
N PHE A 104 0.47 -21.47 9.34
CA PHE A 104 -0.18 -22.49 8.49
C PHE A 104 -0.50 -23.76 9.27
N TYR A 105 0.44 -24.23 10.09
CA TYR A 105 0.41 -25.53 10.73
C TYR A 105 0.05 -25.48 12.21
N GLY A 106 0.22 -24.34 12.89
CA GLY A 106 -0.01 -24.22 14.34
C GLY A 106 -1.42 -24.65 14.77
N LYS A 107 -2.43 -24.42 13.91
CA LYS A 107 -3.80 -24.92 14.14
C LYS A 107 -3.87 -26.45 14.19
N TYR A 108 -3.07 -27.14 13.40
CA TYR A 108 -3.06 -28.59 13.27
C TYR A 108 -2.06 -29.27 14.20
N THR A 109 -0.99 -28.57 14.59
CA THR A 109 0.09 -29.09 15.43
C THR A 109 -0.03 -28.70 16.90
N ALA A 110 -1.17 -28.11 17.31
CA ALA A 110 -1.39 -27.63 18.68
C ALA A 110 -1.24 -28.77 19.72
N GLU A 111 -1.76 -29.95 19.43
CA GLU A 111 -1.67 -31.13 20.31
C GLU A 111 -0.22 -31.61 20.46
N ILE A 112 0.50 -31.72 19.34
CA ILE A 112 1.93 -32.09 19.32
C ILE A 112 2.76 -31.10 20.16
N LYS A 113 2.48 -29.80 20.03
CA LYS A 113 3.16 -28.74 20.79
C LYS A 113 2.94 -28.90 22.29
N GLN A 114 1.69 -29.14 22.71
CA GLN A 114 1.39 -29.37 24.12
C GLN A 114 2.03 -30.66 24.66
N ASN A 115 2.08 -31.73 23.87
CA ASN A 115 2.73 -32.98 24.25
C ASN A 115 4.25 -32.78 24.45
N LEU A 116 4.89 -31.98 23.60
CA LEU A 116 6.29 -31.58 23.78
C LEU A 116 6.50 -30.78 25.07
N GLU A 117 5.64 -29.80 25.36
CA GLU A 117 5.70 -28.99 26.59
C GLU A 117 5.45 -29.81 27.86
N ARG A 118 4.64 -30.88 27.78
CA ARG A 118 4.35 -31.80 28.90
C ARG A 118 5.40 -32.90 29.07
N GLY A 119 6.33 -33.06 28.11
CA GLY A 119 7.38 -34.08 28.16
C GLY A 119 6.90 -35.51 27.94
N THR A 120 5.66 -35.72 27.49
CA THR A 120 5.06 -37.04 27.24
C THR A 120 4.13 -37.00 26.02
N ALA A 121 4.15 -38.06 25.22
CA ALA A 121 3.12 -38.30 24.21
C ALA A 121 1.95 -39.00 24.89
N VAL A 122 0.83 -38.30 25.06
CA VAL A 122 -0.49 -38.92 25.28
C VAL A 122 -1.20 -38.99 23.94
#